data_AF-A0A059FHF1-F1
#
_entry.id   AF-A0A059FHF1-F1
#
_cell.length_a   1.000
_cell.length_b   1.000
_cell.length_c   1.000
_cell.angle_alpha   90.00
_cell.angle_beta   90.00
_cell.angle_gamma   90.00
#
_symmetry.space_group_name_H-M   'P 1'
#
loop_
_entity.id
_entity.type
_entity.pdbx_description
1 polymer ?
#
loop_
_entity_poly.entity_id
_entity_poly.type
_entity_poly.pdbx_seq_one_letter_code
_entity_poly.pdbx_strand_id
1 'polypeptide(L)'
;MGKIFSSLSFVMGVLSLVMLAKQGLELGFVAPLETVTEFYRKLVQVFLGWADGPLGSLVARLAPHVPDIHLQPHWKHILVPMWLYVGADCRIMWKIGRLRAAVFFALTGGLLALLASVAAGAVAVDDPLMRPLLFPVAALVVFNFLQAIWDALFKPVPGRTRWQVFGHYAGLFALGNLVLGAVVVAVGLTLQGLGLPGVNLVLLLVLVGLLALRDMSVAALGVEARRKPDQTWRQCFLAMANVRLGLAVFATLGAALALLGCNAGLGLAGI
;
A
#
# COMPACT_ATOMS: atom_id res chain seq x y z
N MET A 1 -8.62 -6.74 22.75
CA MET A 1 -8.24 -7.19 21.39
C MET A 1 -7.74 -6.09 20.45
N GLY A 2 -8.40 -4.92 20.35
CA GLY A 2 -8.05 -3.91 19.33
C GLY A 2 -6.61 -3.34 19.36
N LYS A 3 -6.00 -3.18 20.55
CA LYS A 3 -4.63 -2.66 20.68
C LYS A 3 -3.57 -3.62 20.12
N ILE A 4 -3.68 -4.91 20.44
CA ILE A 4 -2.74 -5.96 19.99
C ILE A 4 -2.73 -6.04 18.46
N PHE A 5 -3.91 -6.10 17.84
CA PHE A 5 -4.01 -6.13 16.37
C PHE A 5 -3.41 -4.88 15.72
N SER A 6 -3.59 -3.70 16.33
CA SER A 6 -3.01 -2.46 15.84
C SER A 6 -1.48 -2.46 15.92
N SER A 7 -0.92 -2.94 17.04
CA SER A 7 0.54 -3.05 17.20
C SER A 7 1.14 -4.07 16.24
N LEU A 8 0.51 -5.23 16.08
CA LEU A 8 0.94 -6.25 15.11
C LEU A 8 0.88 -5.70 13.68
N SER A 9 -0.20 -5.03 13.30
CA SER A 9 -0.34 -4.40 11.98
C SER A 9 0.78 -3.38 11.73
N PHE A 10 1.09 -2.56 12.74
CA PHE A 10 2.16 -1.58 12.67
C PHE A 10 3.53 -2.25 12.48
N VAL A 11 3.88 -3.22 13.33
CA VAL A 11 5.15 -3.96 13.26
C VAL A 11 5.30 -4.68 11.92
N MET A 12 4.25 -5.36 11.46
CA MET A 12 4.23 -6.03 10.16
C MET A 12 4.40 -5.05 9.00
N GLY A 13 3.75 -3.88 9.08
CA GLY A 13 3.93 -2.82 8.09
C GLY A 13 5.38 -2.33 8.05
N VAL A 14 5.95 -2.01 9.21
CA VAL A 14 7.33 -1.52 9.32
C VAL A 14 8.30 -2.53 8.70
N LEU A 15 8.21 -3.79 9.12
CA LEU A 15 9.12 -4.84 8.67
C LEU A 15 8.95 -5.17 7.18
N SER A 16 7.72 -5.06 6.65
CA SER A 16 7.48 -5.21 5.21
C SER A 16 8.14 -4.10 4.40
N LEU A 17 8.04 -2.84 4.83
CA LEU A 17 8.69 -1.72 4.15
C LEU A 17 10.22 -1.83 4.24
N VAL A 18 10.75 -2.25 5.39
CA VAL A 18 12.19 -2.54 5.56
C VAL A 18 12.65 -3.64 4.61
N MET A 19 11.88 -4.72 4.44
CA MET A 19 12.22 -5.81 3.52
C MET A 19 12.14 -5.38 2.05
N LEU A 20 11.16 -4.56 1.68
CA LEU A 20 11.10 -3.95 0.34
C LEU A 20 12.33 -3.07 0.07
N ALA A 21 12.74 -2.27 1.05
CA ALA A 21 13.97 -1.47 0.95
C ALA A 21 15.22 -2.37 0.86
N LYS A 22 15.31 -3.42 1.68
CA LYS A 22 16.42 -4.39 1.66
C LYS A 22 16.57 -5.02 0.28
N GLN A 23 15.46 -5.45 -0.32
CA GLN A 23 15.45 -6.10 -1.63
C GLN A 23 15.68 -5.11 -2.78
N GLY A 24 15.14 -3.90 -2.71
CA GLY A 24 15.34 -2.88 -3.74
C GLY A 24 16.74 -2.27 -3.73
N LEU A 25 17.30 -2.01 -2.55
CA LEU A 25 18.61 -1.36 -2.43
C LEU A 25 19.75 -2.35 -2.16
N GLU A 26 19.48 -3.66 -2.25
CA GLU A 26 20.43 -4.75 -1.95
C GLU A 26 21.17 -4.55 -0.62
N LEU A 27 20.47 -4.08 0.42
CA LEU A 27 21.10 -3.67 1.66
C LEU A 27 21.61 -4.87 2.46
N GLY A 28 22.88 -4.81 2.85
CA GLY A 28 23.43 -5.65 3.91
C GLY A 28 22.90 -5.20 5.28
N PHE A 29 22.37 -6.15 6.06
CA PHE A 29 21.90 -5.87 7.42
C PHE A 29 22.85 -6.45 8.47
N VAL A 30 23.06 -5.68 9.54
CA VAL A 30 23.83 -6.11 10.70
C VAL A 30 23.09 -7.21 11.46
N ALA A 31 23.82 -8.05 12.21
CA ALA A 31 23.26 -9.28 12.80
C ALA A 31 21.95 -9.09 13.58
N PRO A 32 21.79 -8.05 14.45
CA PRO A 32 20.53 -7.82 15.15
C PRO A 32 19.34 -7.57 14.22
N LEU A 33 19.54 -6.80 13.15
CA LEU A 33 18.47 -6.49 12.20
C LEU A 33 18.19 -7.68 11.26
N GLU A 34 19.20 -8.48 10.94
CA GLU A 34 19.02 -9.74 10.22
C GLU A 34 18.16 -10.72 11.04
N THR A 35 18.37 -10.84 12.35
CA THR A 35 17.53 -11.68 13.22
C THR A 35 16.07 -11.22 13.22
N VAL A 36 15.83 -9.91 13.32
CA VAL A 36 14.47 -9.34 13.31
C VAL A 36 13.77 -9.58 11.97
N THR A 37 14.47 -9.34 10.87
CA THR A 37 13.92 -9.58 9.53
C THR A 37 13.75 -11.06 9.22
N GLU A 38 14.58 -11.94 9.76
CA GLU A 38 14.40 -13.39 9.67
C GLU A 38 13.16 -13.87 10.40
N PHE A 39 12.92 -13.36 11.61
CA PHE A 39 11.68 -13.66 12.34
C PHE A 39 10.44 -13.21 11.55
N TYR A 40 10.50 -12.02 10.95
CA TYR A 40 9.47 -11.53 10.04
C TYR A 40 9.26 -12.45 8.83
N ARG A 41 10.35 -12.87 8.13
CA ARG A 41 10.27 -13.80 7.01
C ARG A 41 9.59 -15.11 7.39
N LYS A 42 9.96 -15.69 8.54
CA LYS A 42 9.33 -16.91 9.07
C LYS A 42 7.84 -16.69 9.34
N LEU A 43 7.48 -15.59 9.96
CA LEU A 43 6.08 -15.27 10.25
C LEU A 43 5.28 -15.11 8.94
N VAL A 44 5.81 -14.36 7.98
CA VAL A 44 5.21 -14.22 6.64
C VAL A 44 5.09 -15.58 5.96
N GLN A 45 6.09 -16.46 6.07
CA GLN A 45 6.02 -17.81 5.53
C GLN A 45 4.94 -18.65 6.20
N VAL A 46 4.73 -18.53 7.51
CA VAL A 46 3.64 -19.24 8.20
C VAL A 46 2.27 -18.78 7.69
N PHE A 47 2.08 -17.47 7.49
CA PHE A 47 0.78 -16.93 7.07
C PHE A 47 0.50 -17.00 5.56
N LEU A 48 1.53 -16.89 4.72
CA LEU A 48 1.41 -16.77 3.26
C LEU A 48 2.11 -17.91 2.50
N GLY A 49 2.90 -18.75 3.17
CA GLY A 49 3.66 -19.83 2.53
C GLY A 49 2.78 -20.92 1.93
N TRP A 50 1.57 -21.11 2.43
CA TRP A 50 0.58 -22.00 1.81
C TRP A 50 0.25 -21.60 0.37
N ALA A 51 0.42 -20.32 0.02
CA ALA A 51 0.12 -19.80 -1.30
C ALA A 51 1.28 -19.94 -2.29
N ASP A 52 2.51 -20.24 -1.84
CA ASP A 52 3.68 -20.37 -2.72
C ASP A 52 3.47 -21.43 -3.81
N GLY A 53 2.96 -22.61 -3.43
CA GLY A 53 2.72 -23.73 -4.37
C GLY A 53 1.64 -23.42 -5.42
N PRO A 54 0.40 -23.07 -5.01
CA PRO A 54 -0.68 -22.74 -5.93
C PRO A 54 -0.36 -21.54 -6.84
N LEU A 55 0.21 -20.47 -6.29
CA LEU A 55 0.55 -19.27 -7.05
C LEU A 55 1.75 -19.51 -7.98
N GLY A 56 2.77 -20.23 -7.52
CA GLY A 56 3.90 -20.64 -8.37
C GLY A 56 3.43 -21.50 -9.54
N SER A 57 2.51 -22.43 -9.31
CA SER A 57 1.91 -23.25 -10.38
C SER A 57 1.10 -22.41 -11.37
N LEU A 58 0.37 -21.40 -10.89
CA LEU A 58 -0.37 -20.46 -11.74
C LEU A 58 0.59 -19.64 -12.61
N VAL A 59 1.65 -19.08 -12.03
CA VAL A 59 2.67 -18.32 -12.77
C VAL A 59 3.36 -19.22 -13.79
N ALA A 60 3.71 -20.46 -13.43
CA ALA A 60 4.33 -21.41 -14.37
C ALA A 60 3.43 -21.73 -15.58
N ARG A 61 2.10 -21.75 -15.42
CA ARG A 61 1.15 -21.92 -16.53
C ARG A 61 1.08 -20.70 -17.46
N LEU A 62 1.39 -19.52 -16.94
CA LEU A 62 1.43 -18.28 -17.72
C LEU A 62 2.79 -18.06 -18.41
N ALA A 63 3.84 -18.74 -17.96
CA ALA A 63 5.20 -18.59 -18.48
C ALA A 63 5.35 -18.84 -19.99
N PRO A 64 4.60 -19.76 -20.63
CA PRO A 64 4.62 -19.90 -22.09
C PRO A 64 4.13 -18.67 -22.84
N HIS A 65 3.34 -17.80 -22.19
CA HIS A 65 2.72 -16.62 -22.81
C HIS A 65 3.42 -15.31 -22.45
N VAL A 66 4.23 -15.28 -21.38
CA VAL A 66 4.96 -14.10 -20.94
C VAL A 66 6.39 -14.53 -20.60
N PRO A 67 7.40 -14.11 -21.37
CA PRO A 67 8.78 -14.47 -21.11
C PRO A 67 9.24 -13.96 -19.74
N ASP A 68 10.17 -14.69 -19.14
CA ASP A 68 10.90 -14.36 -17.90
C ASP A 68 10.06 -14.20 -16.63
N ILE A 69 8.84 -14.76 -16.61
CA ILE A 69 8.03 -14.74 -15.39
C ILE A 69 8.38 -15.90 -14.45
N HIS A 70 8.64 -15.55 -13.19
CA HIS A 70 8.83 -16.50 -12.10
C HIS A 70 8.45 -15.81 -10.79
N LEU A 71 7.78 -16.53 -9.89
CA LEU A 71 7.30 -15.94 -8.66
C LEU A 71 8.45 -15.73 -7.66
N GLN A 72 8.86 -14.49 -7.49
CA GLN A 72 9.92 -14.07 -6.59
C GLN A 72 9.39 -13.73 -5.19
N PRO A 73 10.18 -13.94 -4.11
CA PRO A 73 9.72 -13.77 -2.73
C PRO A 73 9.15 -12.39 -2.37
N HIS A 74 9.53 -11.32 -3.07
CA HIS A 74 9.08 -9.95 -2.78
C HIS A 74 7.56 -9.77 -2.92
N TRP A 75 6.87 -10.67 -3.61
CA TRP A 75 5.41 -10.69 -3.70
C TRP A 75 4.73 -10.66 -2.31
N LYS A 76 5.35 -11.25 -1.27
CA LYS A 76 4.76 -11.23 0.08
C LYS A 76 4.92 -9.85 0.74
N HIS A 77 6.02 -9.16 0.45
CA HIS A 77 6.36 -7.87 1.05
C HIS A 77 5.64 -6.69 0.39
N ILE A 78 5.17 -6.87 -0.85
CA ILE A 78 4.24 -5.93 -1.50
C ILE A 78 2.81 -6.15 -0.97
N LEU A 79 2.43 -7.41 -0.69
CA LEU A 79 1.07 -7.75 -0.29
C LEU A 79 0.69 -7.15 1.06
N VAL A 80 1.60 -7.26 2.04
CA VAL A 80 1.36 -6.78 3.42
C VAL A 80 0.96 -5.29 3.47
N PRO A 81 1.72 -4.33 2.90
CA PRO A 81 1.32 -2.92 2.93
C PRO A 81 0.02 -2.66 2.16
N MET A 82 -0.23 -3.35 1.04
CA MET A 82 -1.51 -3.23 0.32
C MET A 82 -2.70 -3.72 1.17
N TRP A 83 -2.56 -4.86 1.85
CA TRP A 83 -3.58 -5.38 2.77
C TRP A 83 -3.78 -4.49 3.99
N LEU A 84 -2.72 -3.91 4.54
CA LEU A 84 -2.83 -2.97 5.65
C LEU A 84 -3.60 -1.71 5.23
N TYR A 85 -3.32 -1.19 4.03
CA TYR A 85 -4.04 -0.06 3.47
C TYR A 85 -5.53 -0.37 3.25
N VAL A 86 -5.85 -1.45 2.52
CA VAL A 86 -7.23 -1.89 2.25
C VAL A 86 -7.97 -2.21 3.56
N GLY A 87 -7.32 -2.92 4.47
CA GLY A 87 -7.90 -3.29 5.76
C GLY A 87 -8.19 -2.08 6.66
N ALA A 88 -7.35 -1.04 6.60
CA ALA A 88 -7.61 0.20 7.30
C ALA A 88 -8.83 0.94 6.72
N ASP A 89 -8.94 1.02 5.39
CA ASP A 89 -10.11 1.61 4.72
C ASP A 89 -11.41 0.84 5.03
N CYS A 90 -11.37 -0.50 4.99
CA CYS A 90 -12.51 -1.33 5.36
C CYS A 90 -12.93 -1.14 6.82
N ARG A 91 -11.97 -1.00 7.73
CA ARG A 91 -12.24 -0.69 9.15
C ARG A 91 -12.91 0.67 9.32
N ILE A 92 -12.55 1.65 8.50
CA ILE A 92 -13.19 2.96 8.51
C ILE A 92 -14.65 2.82 8.09
N MET A 93 -14.92 2.11 6.99
CA MET A 93 -16.28 1.83 6.51
C MET A 93 -17.12 1.10 7.56
N TRP A 94 -16.54 0.13 8.26
CA TRP A 94 -17.21 -0.56 9.37
C TRP A 94 -17.62 0.43 10.48
N LYS A 95 -16.71 1.30 10.91
CA LYS A 95 -16.96 2.25 12.00
C LYS A 95 -18.04 3.28 11.69
N ILE A 96 -18.25 3.61 10.42
CA ILE A 96 -19.33 4.51 9.98
C ILE A 96 -20.63 3.77 9.64
N GLY A 97 -20.78 2.51 10.08
CA GLY A 97 -22.00 1.71 9.92
C GLY A 97 -22.20 1.10 8.53
N ARG A 98 -21.20 1.18 7.64
CA ARG A 98 -21.29 0.67 6.26
C ARG A 98 -20.76 -0.76 6.14
N LEU A 99 -21.33 -1.67 6.94
CA LEU A 99 -20.85 -3.06 7.04
C LEU A 99 -20.79 -3.79 5.69
N ARG A 100 -21.85 -3.69 4.88
CA ARG A 100 -21.89 -4.34 3.55
C ARG A 100 -20.78 -3.85 2.63
N ALA A 101 -20.52 -2.55 2.63
CA ALA A 101 -19.44 -1.94 1.86
C ALA A 101 -18.08 -2.41 2.38
N ALA A 102 -17.89 -2.44 3.71
CA ALA A 102 -16.65 -2.90 4.33
C ALA A 102 -16.33 -4.36 3.96
N VAL A 103 -17.32 -5.26 3.98
CA VAL A 103 -17.11 -6.67 3.58
C VAL A 103 -16.81 -6.77 2.08
N PHE A 104 -17.58 -6.08 1.23
CA PHE A 104 -17.35 -6.09 -0.21
C PHE A 104 -15.95 -5.58 -0.58
N PHE A 105 -15.50 -4.47 0.01
CA PHE A 105 -14.17 -3.92 -0.23
C PHE A 105 -13.05 -4.73 0.41
N ALA A 106 -13.30 -5.42 1.53
CA ALA A 106 -12.30 -6.32 2.10
C ALA A 106 -12.03 -7.51 1.17
N LEU A 107 -13.08 -8.08 0.57
CA LEU A 107 -12.97 -9.19 -0.37
C LEU A 107 -12.35 -8.75 -1.69
N THR A 108 -12.90 -7.71 -2.31
CA THR A 108 -12.43 -7.22 -3.63
C THR A 108 -11.06 -6.58 -3.55
N GLY A 109 -10.81 -5.73 -2.54
CA GLY A 109 -9.50 -5.11 -2.31
C GLY A 109 -8.45 -6.13 -1.88
N GLY A 110 -8.81 -7.11 -1.06
CA GLY A 110 -7.92 -8.21 -0.69
C GLY A 110 -7.49 -9.05 -1.91
N LEU A 111 -8.42 -9.36 -2.80
CA LEU A 111 -8.16 -10.06 -4.06
C LEU A 111 -7.30 -9.23 -5.01
N LEU A 112 -7.64 -7.95 -5.23
CA LEU A 112 -6.86 -7.05 -6.09
C LEU A 112 -5.43 -6.87 -5.57
N ALA A 113 -5.26 -6.72 -4.25
CA ALA A 113 -3.94 -6.66 -3.62
C ALA A 113 -3.16 -7.96 -3.85
N LEU A 114 -3.78 -9.13 -3.66
CA LEU A 114 -3.13 -10.41 -3.93
C LEU A 114 -2.69 -10.54 -5.39
N LEU A 115 -3.59 -10.28 -6.33
CA LEU A 115 -3.30 -10.36 -7.77
C LEU A 115 -2.20 -9.41 -8.19
N ALA A 116 -2.25 -8.14 -7.74
CA ALA A 116 -1.22 -7.15 -8.03
C ALA A 116 0.13 -7.53 -7.45
N SER A 117 0.13 -8.05 -6.22
CA SER A 117 1.35 -8.45 -5.54
C SER A 117 2.00 -9.66 -6.18
N VAL A 118 1.21 -10.64 -6.61
CA VAL A 118 1.69 -11.81 -7.36
C VAL A 118 2.18 -11.41 -8.74
N ALA A 119 1.46 -10.54 -9.45
CA ALA A 119 1.90 -10.02 -10.75
C ALA A 119 3.21 -9.23 -10.64
N ALA A 120 3.35 -8.38 -9.60
CA ALA A 120 4.59 -7.67 -9.29
C ALA A 120 5.71 -8.61 -8.87
N GLY A 121 5.37 -9.68 -8.16
CA GLY A 121 6.25 -10.77 -7.76
C GLY A 121 6.71 -11.65 -8.90
N ALA A 122 5.93 -11.74 -9.98
CA ALA A 122 6.22 -12.62 -11.11
C ALA A 122 7.28 -12.05 -12.06
N VAL A 123 7.73 -10.81 -11.85
CA VAL A 123 8.69 -10.11 -12.70
C VAL A 123 9.91 -9.70 -11.87
N ALA A 124 11.02 -9.41 -12.57
CA ALA A 124 12.25 -8.95 -11.94
C ALA A 124 12.05 -7.66 -11.14
N VAL A 125 12.80 -7.52 -10.04
CA VAL A 125 12.84 -6.29 -9.24
C VAL A 125 13.23 -5.09 -10.11
N ASP A 126 14.14 -5.27 -11.06
CA ASP A 126 14.62 -4.24 -12.01
C ASP A 126 13.94 -4.30 -13.37
N ASP A 127 12.67 -4.70 -13.40
CA ASP A 127 11.91 -4.72 -14.64
C ASP A 127 11.92 -3.33 -15.33
N PRO A 128 12.35 -3.25 -16.61
CA PRO A 128 12.51 -1.97 -17.32
C PRO A 128 11.18 -1.30 -17.66
N LEU A 129 10.07 -2.05 -17.60
CA LEU A 129 8.72 -1.51 -17.78
C LEU A 129 8.10 -1.08 -16.44
N MET A 130 8.88 -1.08 -15.35
CA MET A 130 8.41 -0.70 -14.00
C MET A 130 7.22 -1.57 -13.53
N ARG A 131 7.07 -2.81 -14.05
CA ARG A 131 5.94 -3.70 -13.74
C ARG A 131 5.71 -3.93 -12.24
N PRO A 132 6.74 -4.12 -11.39
CA PRO A 132 6.55 -4.25 -9.95
C PRO A 132 5.85 -3.06 -9.29
N LEU A 133 5.99 -1.85 -9.85
CA LEU A 133 5.34 -0.63 -9.39
C LEU A 133 3.96 -0.45 -10.05
N LEU A 134 3.84 -0.73 -11.34
CA LEU A 134 2.60 -0.55 -12.11
C LEU A 134 1.47 -1.43 -11.61
N PHE A 135 1.72 -2.69 -11.26
CA PHE A 135 0.65 -3.58 -10.81
C PHE A 135 -0.02 -3.11 -9.51
N PRO A 136 0.71 -2.75 -8.43
CA PRO A 136 0.10 -2.14 -7.25
C PRO A 136 -0.65 -0.84 -7.53
N VAL A 137 -0.10 0.04 -8.36
CA VAL A 137 -0.77 1.29 -8.77
C VAL A 137 -2.09 0.99 -9.48
N ALA A 138 -2.08 0.12 -10.48
CA ALA A 138 -3.25 -0.24 -11.25
C ALA A 138 -4.33 -0.85 -10.35
N ALA A 139 -3.97 -1.76 -9.45
CA ALA A 139 -4.93 -2.34 -8.51
C ALA A 139 -5.53 -1.33 -7.55
N LEU A 140 -4.75 -0.36 -7.04
CA LEU A 140 -5.29 0.72 -6.21
C LEU A 140 -6.24 1.65 -6.99
N VAL A 141 -5.94 1.93 -8.25
CA VAL A 141 -6.83 2.71 -9.13
C VAL A 141 -8.14 1.97 -9.37
N VAL A 142 -8.07 0.68 -9.75
CA VAL A 142 -9.26 -0.18 -9.95
C VAL A 142 -10.07 -0.29 -8.66
N PHE A 143 -9.41 -0.50 -7.52
CA PHE A 143 -10.07 -0.57 -6.22
C PHE A 143 -10.86 0.72 -5.91
N ASN A 144 -10.26 1.89 -6.10
CA ASN A 144 -10.94 3.17 -5.87
C ASN A 144 -12.06 3.44 -6.88
N PHE A 145 -11.93 2.97 -8.12
CA PHE A 145 -13.02 3.02 -9.10
C PHE A 145 -14.21 2.16 -8.65
N LEU A 146 -13.97 0.92 -8.20
CA LEU A 146 -15.01 0.07 -7.64
C LEU A 146 -15.66 0.71 -6.41
N GLN A 147 -14.87 1.38 -5.58
CA GLN A 147 -15.36 2.13 -4.43
C GLN A 147 -16.28 3.28 -4.85
N ALA A 148 -15.88 4.07 -5.85
CA ALA A 148 -16.69 5.16 -6.40
C ALA A 148 -17.99 4.66 -7.05
N ILE A 149 -17.96 3.54 -7.78
CA ILE A 149 -19.14 2.90 -8.35
C ILE A 149 -20.10 2.47 -7.24
N TRP A 150 -19.59 1.77 -6.22
CA TRP A 150 -20.38 1.32 -5.10
C TRP A 150 -21.02 2.49 -4.34
N ASP A 151 -20.26 3.54 -4.07
CA ASP A 151 -20.78 4.75 -3.43
C ASP A 151 -21.85 5.43 -4.29
N ALA A 152 -21.66 5.53 -5.60
CA ALA A 152 -22.67 6.10 -6.50
C ALA A 152 -23.98 5.29 -6.56
N LEU A 153 -23.90 3.96 -6.44
CA LEU A 153 -25.07 3.08 -6.49
C LEU A 153 -25.81 2.99 -5.16
N PHE A 154 -25.08 2.93 -4.05
CA PHE A 154 -25.64 2.54 -2.74
C PHE A 154 -25.61 3.65 -1.68
N LYS A 155 -24.99 4.81 -1.94
CA LYS A 155 -24.96 5.94 -1.00
C LYS A 155 -25.82 7.08 -1.54
N PRO A 156 -27.09 7.21 -1.12
CA PRO A 156 -27.91 8.34 -1.50
C PRO A 156 -27.31 9.63 -0.92
N VAL A 157 -27.02 10.60 -1.78
CA VAL A 157 -26.61 11.96 -1.39
C VAL A 157 -27.72 12.91 -1.83
N PRO A 158 -28.44 13.56 -0.90
CA PRO A 158 -29.51 14.49 -1.24
C PRO A 158 -29.03 15.56 -2.22
N GLY A 159 -29.83 15.81 -3.27
CA GLY A 159 -29.53 16.84 -4.27
C GLY A 159 -28.40 16.52 -5.25
N ARG A 160 -27.86 15.29 -5.27
CA ARG A 160 -26.83 14.88 -6.25
C ARG A 160 -27.26 13.65 -7.05
N THR A 161 -26.96 13.65 -8.35
CA THR A 161 -27.14 12.48 -9.22
C THR A 161 -26.07 11.43 -8.94
N ARG A 162 -26.34 10.16 -9.27
CA ARG A 162 -25.35 9.06 -9.13
C ARG A 162 -24.05 9.37 -9.87
N TRP A 163 -24.14 10.01 -11.04
CA TRP A 163 -22.97 10.43 -11.82
C TRP A 163 -22.14 11.51 -11.14
N GLN A 164 -22.78 12.48 -10.47
CA GLN A 164 -22.06 13.49 -9.68
C GLN A 164 -21.35 12.87 -8.47
N VAL A 165 -21.98 11.89 -7.82
CA VAL A 165 -21.38 11.13 -6.72
C VAL A 165 -20.18 10.32 -7.23
N PHE A 166 -20.36 9.57 -8.32
CA PHE A 166 -19.30 8.80 -8.97
C PHE A 166 -18.13 9.70 -9.37
N GLY A 167 -18.38 10.76 -10.14
CA GLY A 167 -17.34 11.67 -10.64
C GLY A 167 -16.56 12.33 -9.51
N HIS A 168 -17.23 12.70 -8.41
CA HIS A 168 -16.57 13.26 -7.23
C HIS A 168 -15.60 12.27 -6.57
N TYR A 169 -16.03 11.04 -6.28
CA TYR A 169 -15.16 10.04 -5.63
C TYR A 169 -14.09 9.48 -6.58
N ALA A 170 -14.44 9.21 -7.84
CA ALA A 170 -13.50 8.77 -8.86
C ALA A 170 -12.41 9.83 -9.10
N GLY A 171 -12.78 11.11 -9.21
CA GLY A 171 -11.84 12.21 -9.38
C GLY A 171 -10.89 12.35 -8.19
N LEU A 172 -11.41 12.36 -6.96
CA LEU A 172 -10.59 12.54 -5.76
C LEU A 172 -9.65 11.36 -5.47
N PHE A 173 -10.12 10.13 -5.66
CA PHE A 173 -9.38 8.94 -5.21
C PHE A 173 -8.75 8.14 -6.36
N ALA A 174 -9.52 7.77 -7.40
CA ALA A 174 -9.02 6.93 -8.47
C ALA A 174 -8.10 7.72 -9.42
N LEU A 175 -8.56 8.89 -9.87
CA LEU A 175 -7.80 9.77 -10.75
C LEU A 175 -6.59 10.38 -10.03
N GLY A 176 -6.75 10.76 -8.76
CA GLY A 176 -5.63 11.14 -7.90
C GLY A 176 -4.55 10.05 -7.81
N ASN A 177 -4.94 8.79 -7.61
CA ASN A 177 -3.99 7.67 -7.58
C ASN A 177 -3.35 7.39 -8.94
N LEU A 178 -4.10 7.55 -10.02
CA LEU A 178 -3.57 7.42 -11.38
C LEU A 178 -2.50 8.47 -11.65
N VAL A 179 -2.75 9.73 -11.28
CA VAL A 179 -1.78 10.82 -11.43
C VAL A 179 -0.55 10.60 -10.57
N LEU A 180 -0.71 10.27 -9.29
CA LEU A 180 0.42 9.95 -8.42
C LEU A 180 1.23 8.77 -8.95
N GLY A 181 0.56 7.70 -9.37
CA GLY A 181 1.20 6.54 -9.97
C GLY A 181 1.97 6.89 -11.25
N ALA A 182 1.37 7.67 -12.15
CA ALA A 182 2.02 8.12 -13.38
C ALA A 182 3.25 8.99 -13.10
N VAL A 183 3.19 9.90 -12.12
CA VAL A 183 4.34 10.72 -11.70
C VAL A 183 5.45 9.84 -11.14
N VAL A 184 5.13 8.90 -10.24
CA VAL A 184 6.13 8.01 -9.65
C VAL A 184 6.76 7.10 -10.72
N VAL A 185 5.97 6.58 -11.66
CA VAL A 185 6.49 5.79 -12.80
C VAL A 185 7.40 6.63 -13.70
N ALA A 186 7.01 7.87 -14.03
CA ALA A 186 7.83 8.75 -14.86
C ALA A 186 9.19 9.08 -14.18
N VAL A 187 9.16 9.35 -12.87
CA VAL A 187 10.38 9.50 -12.07
C VAL A 187 11.20 8.21 -12.09
N GLY A 188 10.56 7.05 -11.94
CA GLY A 188 11.24 5.75 -11.95
C GLY A 188 11.91 5.41 -13.26
N LEU A 189 11.26 5.65 -14.40
CA LEU A 189 11.88 5.50 -15.72
C LEU A 189 13.10 6.41 -15.87
N THR A 190 13.03 7.64 -15.33
CA THR A 190 14.16 8.57 -15.34
C THR A 190 15.32 8.04 -14.48
N LEU A 191 15.04 7.55 -13.27
CA LEU A 191 16.05 7.02 -12.35
C LEU A 191 16.66 5.69 -12.84
N GLN A 192 15.86 4.81 -13.46
CA GLN A 192 16.37 3.60 -14.13
C GLN A 192 17.28 3.95 -15.30
N GLY A 193 16.96 5.01 -16.06
CA GLY A 193 17.82 5.53 -17.12
C GLY A 193 19.19 6.02 -16.62
N LEU A 194 19.31 6.34 -15.33
CA LEU A 194 20.58 6.68 -14.67
C LEU A 194 21.34 5.44 -14.14
N GLY A 195 20.81 4.23 -14.35
CA GLY A 195 21.43 2.98 -13.90
C GLY A 195 21.30 2.70 -12.40
N LEU A 196 20.33 3.33 -11.72
CA LEU A 196 20.09 3.04 -10.31
C LEU A 196 19.35 1.70 -10.14
N PRO A 197 19.90 0.72 -9.39
CA PRO A 197 19.23 -0.55 -9.14
C PRO A 197 18.08 -0.42 -8.13
N GLY A 198 17.11 -1.33 -8.25
CA GLY A 198 15.90 -1.53 -7.46
C GLY A 198 15.04 -0.31 -7.18
N VAL A 199 15.09 0.65 -8.09
CA VAL A 199 14.24 1.86 -8.14
C VAL A 199 12.76 1.50 -7.98
N ASN A 200 12.31 0.37 -8.55
CA ASN A 200 10.92 -0.07 -8.50
C ASN A 200 10.39 -0.22 -7.06
N LEU A 201 11.12 -0.93 -6.19
CA LEU A 201 10.67 -1.21 -4.83
C LEU A 201 10.82 0.01 -3.91
N VAL A 202 11.85 0.83 -4.13
CA VAL A 202 12.01 2.10 -3.41
C VAL A 202 10.87 3.06 -3.74
N LEU A 203 10.50 3.15 -5.01
CA LEU A 203 9.39 4.01 -5.43
C LEU A 203 8.02 3.52 -4.96
N LEU A 204 7.86 2.23 -4.66
CA LEU A 204 6.68 1.76 -3.92
C LEU A 204 6.59 2.39 -2.52
N LEU A 205 7.71 2.58 -1.81
CA LEU A 205 7.74 3.26 -0.51
C LEU A 205 7.35 4.74 -0.65
N VAL A 206 7.89 5.40 -1.69
CA VAL A 206 7.54 6.79 -2.01
C VAL A 206 6.05 6.91 -2.33
N LEU A 207 5.52 6.01 -3.16
CA LEU A 207 4.11 5.96 -3.50
C LEU A 207 3.23 5.81 -2.25
N VAL A 208 3.59 4.91 -1.33
CA VAL A 208 2.86 4.74 -0.05
C VAL A 208 2.82 6.07 0.75
N GLY A 209 3.92 6.82 0.78
CA GLY A 209 3.96 8.15 1.40
C GLY A 209 3.09 9.18 0.68
N LEU A 210 3.10 9.20 -0.65
CA LEU A 210 2.26 10.09 -1.46
C LEU A 210 0.77 9.78 -1.30
N LEU A 211 0.39 8.50 -1.23
CA LEU A 211 -0.98 8.07 -0.98
C LEU A 211 -1.48 8.59 0.38
N ALA A 212 -0.63 8.51 1.42
CA ALA A 212 -0.91 9.05 2.75
C ALA A 212 -1.09 10.57 2.74
N LEU A 213 -0.22 11.31 2.04
CA LEU A 213 -0.37 12.76 1.85
C LEU A 213 -1.68 13.11 1.16
N ARG A 214 -2.02 12.38 0.11
CA ARG A 214 -3.27 12.57 -0.63
C ARG A 214 -4.48 12.31 0.26
N ASP A 215 -4.47 11.26 1.07
CA ASP A 215 -5.57 10.97 2.01
C ASP A 215 -5.74 12.09 3.05
N MET A 216 -4.63 12.61 3.59
CA MET A 216 -4.64 13.77 4.50
C MET A 216 -5.11 15.04 3.79
N SER A 217 -4.73 15.27 2.54
CA SER A 217 -5.13 16.43 1.76
C SER A 217 -6.62 16.42 1.44
N VAL A 218 -7.16 15.26 1.04
CA VAL A 218 -8.59 15.06 0.83
C VAL A 218 -9.37 15.28 2.14
N ALA A 219 -8.83 14.85 3.28
CA ALA A 219 -9.44 15.16 4.56
C ALA A 219 -9.42 16.66 4.86
N ALA A 220 -8.30 17.36 4.64
CA ALA A 220 -8.19 18.79 4.89
C ALA A 220 -9.27 19.59 4.14
N LEU A 221 -9.49 19.27 2.86
CA LEU A 221 -10.56 19.86 2.04
C LEU A 221 -11.96 19.52 2.56
N GLY A 222 -12.13 18.35 3.16
CA GLY A 222 -13.40 17.88 3.71
C GLY A 222 -13.73 18.41 5.12
N VAL A 223 -12.80 19.07 5.81
CA VAL A 223 -13.00 19.55 7.19
C VAL A 223 -14.11 20.58 7.25
N GLU A 224 -14.11 21.57 6.36
CA GLU A 224 -15.08 22.66 6.41
C GLU A 224 -16.52 22.18 6.30
N ALA A 225 -16.76 21.17 5.45
CA ALA A 225 -18.08 20.58 5.25
C ALA A 225 -18.56 19.68 6.42
N ARG A 226 -17.66 19.25 7.32
CA ARG A 226 -17.99 18.32 8.43
C ARG A 226 -17.81 18.89 9.83
N ARG A 227 -17.16 20.05 9.95
CA ARG A 227 -16.88 20.70 11.23
C ARG A 227 -18.19 21.15 11.88
N LYS A 228 -18.40 20.75 13.13
CA LYS A 228 -19.49 21.26 13.97
C LYS A 228 -19.13 22.63 14.57
N PRO A 229 -20.12 23.48 14.92
CA PRO A 229 -19.85 24.82 15.47
C PRO A 229 -18.99 24.84 16.73
N ASP A 230 -19.04 23.78 17.54
CA ASP A 230 -18.30 23.60 18.79
C ASP A 230 -16.89 23.01 18.61
N GLN A 231 -16.51 22.63 17.39
CA GLN A 231 -15.24 21.95 17.11
C GLN A 231 -14.24 22.88 16.42
N THR A 232 -12.99 22.86 16.91
CA THR A 232 -11.88 23.50 16.18
C THR A 232 -11.59 22.76 14.87
N TRP A 233 -11.02 23.46 13.87
CA TRP A 233 -10.60 22.84 12.61
C TRP A 233 -9.68 21.63 12.86
N ARG A 234 -8.70 21.80 13.76
CA ARG A 234 -7.73 20.74 14.13
C ARG A 234 -8.40 19.51 14.72
N GLN A 235 -9.37 19.68 15.63
CA GLN A 235 -10.09 18.55 16.22
C GLN A 235 -10.88 17.78 15.16
N CYS A 236 -11.57 18.50 14.26
CA CYS A 236 -12.30 17.87 13.17
C CYS A 236 -11.35 17.13 12.21
N PHE A 237 -10.25 17.78 11.79
CA PHE A 237 -9.22 17.19 10.93
C PHE A 237 -8.64 15.90 11.53
N LEU A 238 -8.14 15.94 12.77
CA LEU A 238 -7.55 14.77 13.43
C LEU A 238 -8.56 13.66 13.72
N ALA A 239 -9.85 13.99 13.83
CA ALA A 239 -10.92 13.01 13.96
C ALA A 239 -11.26 12.31 12.64
N MET A 240 -10.88 12.88 11.48
CA MET A 240 -11.15 12.27 10.18
C MET A 240 -10.36 10.98 9.98
N ALA A 241 -11.05 10.00 9.42
CA ALA A 241 -10.52 8.66 9.22
C ALA A 241 -9.30 8.63 8.29
N ASN A 242 -9.34 9.39 7.19
CA ASN A 242 -8.25 9.49 6.21
C ASN A 242 -6.99 10.13 6.83
N VAL A 243 -7.14 11.09 7.75
CA VAL A 243 -5.99 11.68 8.47
C VAL A 243 -5.32 10.64 9.36
N ARG A 244 -6.12 9.87 10.08
CA ARG A 244 -5.59 8.80 10.95
C ARG A 244 -4.90 7.70 10.14
N LEU A 245 -5.42 7.39 8.96
CA LEU A 245 -4.77 6.48 8.01
C LEU A 245 -3.42 7.04 7.57
N GLY A 246 -3.39 8.29 7.08
CA GLY A 246 -2.16 8.93 6.64
C GLY A 246 -1.11 9.05 7.73
N LEU A 247 -1.49 9.44 8.96
CA LEU A 247 -0.59 9.47 10.12
C LEU A 247 -0.06 8.07 10.48
N ALA A 248 -0.89 7.03 10.40
CA ALA A 248 -0.44 5.67 10.65
C ALA A 248 0.58 5.21 9.60
N VAL A 249 0.33 5.49 8.33
CA VAL A 249 1.27 5.20 7.23
C VAL A 249 2.58 5.95 7.42
N PHE A 250 2.54 7.23 7.78
CA PHE A 250 3.74 8.01 8.07
C PHE A 250 4.50 7.51 9.29
N ALA A 251 3.81 7.09 10.35
CA ALA A 251 4.46 6.47 11.49
C ALA A 251 5.16 5.16 11.09
N THR A 252 4.54 4.34 10.24
CA THR A 252 5.12 3.10 9.71
C THR A 252 6.34 3.38 8.82
N LEU A 253 6.25 4.35 7.91
CA LEU A 253 7.37 4.80 7.08
C LEU A 253 8.52 5.36 7.93
N GLY A 254 8.22 6.24 8.87
CA GLY A 254 9.20 6.84 9.77
C GLY A 254 9.92 5.80 10.62
N ALA A 255 9.20 4.81 11.15
CA ALA A 255 9.80 3.70 11.89
C ALA A 255 10.65 2.78 11.00
N ALA A 256 10.24 2.52 9.75
CA ALA A 256 11.05 1.78 8.79
C ALA A 256 12.35 2.52 8.44
N LEU A 257 12.27 3.82 8.17
CA LEU A 257 13.44 4.68 7.92
C LEU A 257 14.36 4.75 9.13
N ALA A 258 13.82 4.84 10.34
CA ALA A 258 14.61 4.81 11.57
C ALA A 258 15.37 3.49 11.73
N LEU A 259 14.74 2.33 11.43
CA LEU A 259 15.43 1.04 11.45
C LEU A 259 16.54 0.94 10.40
N LEU A 260 16.31 1.44 9.19
CA LEU A 260 17.32 1.51 8.13
C LEU A 260 18.48 2.45 8.53
N GLY A 261 18.18 3.59 9.15
CA GLY A 261 19.18 4.51 9.68
C GLY A 261 20.00 3.89 10.82
N CYS A 262 19.36 3.17 11.74
CA CYS A 262 20.04 2.41 12.78
C CYS A 262 20.95 1.32 12.19
N ASN A 263 20.51 0.61 11.14
CA ASN A 263 21.33 -0.37 10.44
C ASN A 263 22.61 0.26 9.87
N ALA A 264 22.46 1.37 9.16
CA ALA A 264 23.60 2.10 8.61
C ALA A 264 24.54 2.61 9.71
N GLY A 265 23.99 3.14 10.81
CA GLY A 265 24.78 3.60 11.95
C GLY A 265 25.55 2.48 12.65
N LEU A 266 24.93 1.32 12.86
CA LEU A 266 25.60 0.14 13.44
C LEU A 266 26.68 -0.41 12.50
N GLY A 267 26.40 -0.48 11.19
CA GLY A 267 27.38 -0.90 10.20
C GLY A 267 28.60 0.02 10.15
N LEU A 268 28.41 1.34 10.26
CA LEU A 268 29.50 2.32 10.38
C LEU A 268 30.29 2.18 11.68
N ALA A 269 29.67 1.71 12.75
CA ALA A 269 30.33 1.42 14.02
C ALA A 269 31.10 0.09 14.03
N GLY A 270 31.04 -0.70 12.94
CA GLY A 270 31.73 -1.99 12.82
C GLY A 270 31.08 -3.13 13.62
N ILE A 271 29.78 -3.00 13.92
CA ILE A 271 28.94 -4.02 14.58
C ILE A 271 28.10 -4.74 13.53
#